data_AF-A0A4D4KZ74-F1
#
_entry.id   AF-A0A4D4KZ74-F1
#
_cell.length_a   1.000
_cell.length_b   1.000
_cell.length_c   1.000
_cell.angle_alpha   90.00
_cell.angle_beta   90.00
_cell.angle_gamma   90.00
#
_symmetry.space_group_name_H-M   'P 1'
#
loop_
_entity.id
_entity.type
_entity.pdbx_description
1 polymer ?
#
loop_
_entity_poly.entity_id
_entity_poly.type
_entity_poly.pdbx_seq_one_letter_code
_entity_poly.pdbx_strand_id
1 'polypeptide(L)'
;MVADLTDWRYRAGRGQVVIDPELGRIAFGSRTAPRHGVWVTYHYAHPDDVGGGEYDRDDRETSPAAEVYRVGPGCAYQRIMDAYRQWQHDRRGGRCGPEGIIEITHSGAYQEQLDFDLDPGDRLELRAAEGTRPVIRLLDWYSNRPDALNIRAREEHGNTGGEAPRIVLDGLLIAGRGLNVTGPVGAVVLRHCTLVPGWSLEPECEPRSPDEPSLVLERTTACVQIERSVLGTIEVIGEEVHTDPLALHIRDSILDATGHDRPALSAPDCRHAHAVLHAHRTTVIGEVHTHAVRIGENSLFTGRMHVARRGVGCLRFSYVPPGSRTPRRHRCQPDLVGAEEAWRVRPLFSGERYGTPVYGQLAAGCAEEIRRGAEDGAEMGAFHDLYQPQREDSLRARLAEYAPAGTDAGVIAVT
;
A
#
# COMPACT_ATOMS: atom_id res chain seq x y z
N MET A 1 3.67 -14.31 30.54
CA MET A 1 2.54 -15.21 30.89
C MET A 1 1.29 -14.66 30.20
N VAL A 2 0.45 -15.54 29.67
CA VAL A 2 -0.79 -15.13 29.00
C VAL A 2 -1.90 -14.99 30.05
N ALA A 3 -2.64 -13.88 30.02
CA ALA A 3 -3.84 -13.69 30.84
C ALA A 3 -4.76 -12.67 30.19
N ASP A 4 -6.05 -12.75 30.51
CA ASP A 4 -7.07 -11.77 30.13
C ASP A 4 -6.81 -10.42 30.84
N LEU A 5 -6.57 -9.38 30.04
CA LEU A 5 -6.34 -8.00 30.47
C LEU A 5 -7.50 -7.07 30.07
N THR A 6 -8.69 -7.58 29.74
CA THR A 6 -9.86 -6.80 29.30
C THR A 6 -10.21 -5.66 30.26
N ASP A 7 -10.18 -5.93 31.56
CA ASP A 7 -10.53 -4.95 32.61
C ASP A 7 -9.33 -4.48 33.44
N TRP A 8 -8.09 -4.81 33.01
CA TRP A 8 -6.88 -4.61 33.82
C TRP A 8 -6.97 -5.20 35.25
N ARG A 9 -7.85 -6.20 35.47
CA ARG A 9 -8.07 -6.86 36.77
C ARG A 9 -6.86 -7.69 37.18
N TYR A 10 -6.21 -8.34 36.21
CA TYR A 10 -5.02 -9.13 36.49
C TYR A 10 -3.84 -8.22 36.86
N ARG A 11 -3.35 -8.36 38.09
CA ARG A 11 -2.18 -7.60 38.56
C ARG A 11 -0.92 -8.45 38.42
N ALA A 12 -0.03 -8.04 37.51
CA ALA A 12 1.26 -8.67 37.34
C ALA A 12 2.08 -8.64 38.65
N GLY A 13 2.65 -9.78 39.02
CA GLY A 13 3.57 -9.89 40.15
C GLY A 13 4.89 -9.16 39.92
N ARG A 14 5.73 -9.08 40.96
CA ARG A 14 7.06 -8.46 40.85
C ARG A 14 7.92 -9.23 39.84
N GLY A 15 8.47 -8.55 38.84
CA GLY A 15 9.31 -9.15 37.80
C GLY A 15 8.54 -9.97 36.76
N GLN A 16 7.21 -9.96 36.80
CA GLN A 16 6.36 -10.66 35.85
C GLN A 16 5.94 -9.73 34.70
N VAL A 17 5.94 -10.28 33.49
CA VAL A 17 5.32 -9.68 32.30
C VAL A 17 4.09 -10.50 31.92
N VAL A 18 2.95 -9.84 31.84
CA VAL A 18 1.67 -10.43 31.46
C VAL A 18 1.27 -9.86 30.11
N ILE A 19 0.85 -10.74 29.19
CA ILE A 19 0.50 -10.39 27.82
C ILE A 19 -0.90 -10.94 27.57
N ASP A 20 -1.77 -10.11 27.01
CA ASP A 20 -3.03 -10.51 26.42
C ASP A 20 -2.86 -10.44 24.89
N PRO A 21 -2.67 -11.58 24.22
CA PRO A 21 -2.42 -11.58 22.78
C PRO A 21 -3.67 -11.24 21.96
N GLU A 22 -4.88 -11.45 22.50
CA GLU A 22 -6.13 -11.15 21.79
C GLU A 22 -6.37 -9.64 21.77
N LEU A 23 -6.09 -8.96 22.88
CA LEU A 23 -6.26 -7.50 22.99
C LEU A 23 -4.98 -6.71 22.69
N GLY A 24 -3.87 -7.38 22.43
CA GLY A 24 -2.55 -6.74 22.23
C GLY A 24 -2.05 -5.97 23.46
N ARG A 25 -2.47 -6.35 24.68
CA ARG A 25 -2.14 -5.62 25.91
C ARG A 25 -0.95 -6.24 26.63
N ILE A 26 -0.14 -5.40 27.28
CA ILE A 26 0.98 -5.82 28.10
C ILE A 26 0.88 -5.14 29.47
N ALA A 27 0.98 -5.92 30.54
CA ALA A 27 0.98 -5.44 31.91
C ALA A 27 2.29 -5.81 32.63
N PHE A 28 2.81 -4.84 33.39
CA PHE A 28 4.01 -4.97 34.21
C PHE A 28 3.66 -4.84 35.69
N GLY A 29 4.46 -5.46 36.56
CA GLY A 29 4.34 -5.24 37.99
C GLY A 29 4.50 -3.76 38.35
N SER A 30 3.66 -3.24 39.25
CA SER A 30 3.53 -1.80 39.58
C SER A 30 4.82 -1.10 40.04
N ARG A 31 5.87 -1.85 40.38
CA ARG A 31 7.20 -1.34 40.76
C ARG A 31 8.35 -1.89 39.92
N THR A 32 8.04 -2.65 38.88
CA THR A 32 9.01 -3.32 37.99
C THR A 32 8.74 -3.03 36.52
N ALA A 33 8.00 -1.96 36.20
CA ALA A 33 7.86 -1.49 34.83
C ALA A 33 9.26 -1.14 34.26
N PRO A 34 9.61 -1.63 33.06
CA PRO A 34 10.94 -1.44 32.49
C PRO A 34 11.17 0.04 32.13
N ARG A 35 12.21 0.64 32.73
CA ARG A 35 12.57 2.06 32.50
C ARG A 35 13.23 2.33 31.15
N HIS A 36 13.77 1.29 30.53
CA HIS A 36 14.49 1.37 29.25
C HIS A 36 13.58 1.09 28.05
N GLY A 37 12.27 0.97 28.26
CA GLY A 37 11.31 0.66 27.21
C GLY A 37 11.00 -0.84 27.11
N VAL A 38 10.11 -1.16 26.17
CA VAL A 38 9.62 -2.51 25.87
C VAL A 38 9.77 -2.71 24.38
N TRP A 39 10.40 -3.82 23.99
CA TRP A 39 10.44 -4.26 22.60
C TRP A 39 9.52 -5.44 22.43
N VAL A 40 8.77 -5.43 21.32
CA VAL A 40 7.83 -6.47 20.97
C VAL A 40 8.13 -6.90 19.55
N THR A 41 8.29 -8.20 19.36
CA THR A 41 8.33 -8.84 18.04
C THR A 41 7.04 -9.61 17.89
N TYR A 42 6.37 -9.43 16.75
CA TYR A 42 5.14 -10.11 16.41
C TYR A 42 5.10 -10.31 14.90
N HIS A 43 4.38 -11.34 14.47
CA HIS A 43 4.10 -11.59 13.06
C HIS A 43 2.64 -11.27 12.81
N TYR A 44 2.39 -10.72 11.62
CA TYR A 44 1.06 -10.36 11.18
C TYR A 44 0.63 -11.37 10.11
N ALA A 45 -0.56 -11.93 10.27
CA ALA A 45 -1.15 -12.78 9.23
C ALA A 45 -1.76 -11.89 8.15
N HIS A 46 -1.41 -12.12 6.90
CA HIS A 46 -1.98 -11.44 5.75
C HIS A 46 -2.26 -12.46 4.63
N PRO A 47 -3.26 -12.24 3.75
CA PRO A 47 -3.60 -13.21 2.71
C PRO A 47 -2.50 -13.46 1.67
N ASP A 48 -1.67 -12.45 1.40
CA ASP A 48 -0.56 -12.49 0.44
C ASP A 48 0.60 -11.60 0.92
N ASP A 49 1.75 -11.74 0.29
CA ASP A 49 2.94 -10.91 0.46
C ASP A 49 2.75 -9.55 -0.24
N VAL A 50 1.94 -8.69 0.39
CA VAL A 50 1.63 -7.31 -0.04
C VAL A 50 1.89 -6.30 1.08
N GLY A 51 2.37 -5.11 0.71
CA GLY A 51 2.70 -4.03 1.66
C GLY A 51 4.03 -4.18 2.38
N GLY A 52 4.34 -3.31 3.34
CA GLY A 52 5.60 -3.34 4.09
C GLY A 52 5.64 -4.48 5.12
N GLY A 53 5.97 -5.70 4.69
CA GLY A 53 5.99 -6.93 5.50
C GLY A 53 7.37 -7.57 5.67
N GLU A 54 7.44 -8.62 6.50
CA GLU A 54 8.62 -9.45 6.75
C GLU A 54 8.57 -10.71 5.87
N TYR A 55 8.83 -10.54 4.58
CA TYR A 55 8.84 -11.63 3.60
C TYR A 55 9.93 -11.38 2.54
N ASP A 56 10.21 -12.39 1.74
CA ASP A 56 11.19 -12.33 0.66
C ASP A 56 10.57 -11.69 -0.59
N ARG A 57 11.31 -10.78 -1.23
CA ARG A 57 10.85 -10.00 -2.40
C ARG A 57 11.55 -10.51 -3.66
N ASP A 58 10.94 -11.51 -4.29
CA ASP A 58 11.51 -12.25 -5.43
C ASP A 58 11.72 -11.39 -6.70
N ASP A 59 11.03 -10.25 -6.81
CA ASP A 59 11.14 -9.32 -7.95
C ASP A 59 12.23 -8.25 -7.77
N ARG A 60 13.02 -8.33 -6.70
CA ARG A 60 14.06 -7.37 -6.37
C ARG A 60 15.31 -7.55 -7.23
N GLU A 61 15.56 -6.57 -8.10
CA GLU A 61 16.83 -6.43 -8.81
C GLU A 61 17.69 -5.33 -8.18
N THR A 62 18.93 -5.68 -7.79
CA THR A 62 19.93 -4.69 -7.34
C THR A 62 20.91 -4.40 -8.46
N SER A 63 20.92 -3.16 -8.95
CA SER A 63 21.89 -2.73 -9.95
C SER A 63 23.32 -2.87 -9.42
N PRO A 64 24.25 -3.49 -10.18
CA PRO A 64 25.66 -3.55 -9.80
C PRO A 64 26.35 -2.17 -9.74
N ALA A 65 25.76 -1.14 -10.36
CA ALA A 65 26.28 0.22 -10.38
C ALA A 65 25.85 1.06 -9.17
N ALA A 66 24.91 0.55 -8.36
CA ALA A 66 24.36 1.29 -7.23
C ALA A 66 25.25 1.19 -5.99
N GLU A 67 25.56 2.35 -5.40
CA GLU A 67 26.27 2.41 -4.13
C GLU A 67 25.32 2.19 -2.96
N VAL A 68 25.68 1.30 -2.03
CA VAL A 68 24.79 0.85 -0.93
C VAL A 68 25.23 1.44 0.42
N TYR A 69 24.32 2.19 1.03
CA TYR A 69 24.47 2.81 2.34
C TYR A 69 23.56 2.10 3.34
N ARG A 70 24.15 1.32 4.26
CA ARG A 70 23.38 0.51 5.22
C ARG A 70 23.04 1.28 6.50
N VAL A 71 21.77 1.22 6.88
CA VAL A 71 21.19 1.89 8.05
C VAL A 71 20.67 0.86 9.04
N GLY A 72 21.17 0.90 10.27
CA GLY A 72 20.68 0.01 11.34
C GLY A 72 21.69 -0.24 12.45
N PRO A 73 21.30 -1.00 13.49
CA PRO A 73 22.20 -1.38 14.57
C PRO A 73 23.46 -2.08 14.03
N GLY A 74 24.64 -1.61 14.43
CA GLY A 74 25.92 -2.17 13.97
C GLY A 74 26.34 -1.80 12.54
N CYS A 75 25.55 -0.98 11.82
CA CYS A 75 25.91 -0.42 10.52
C CYS A 75 26.61 0.95 10.64
N ALA A 76 27.17 1.41 9.52
CA ALA A 76 27.86 2.70 9.42
C ALA A 76 26.93 3.89 9.74
N TYR A 77 25.66 3.78 9.37
CA TYR A 77 24.65 4.79 9.65
C TYR A 77 23.60 4.23 10.60
N GLN A 78 23.23 5.03 11.60
CA GLN A 78 22.11 4.72 12.50
C GLN A 78 20.80 5.37 12.04
N ARG A 79 20.91 6.42 11.22
CA ARG A 79 19.80 7.25 10.75
C ARG A 79 19.71 7.24 9.23
N ILE A 80 18.49 7.23 8.72
CA ILE A 80 18.21 7.23 7.27
C ILE A 80 18.75 8.51 6.63
N MET A 81 18.51 9.66 7.28
CA MET A 81 18.93 10.95 6.72
C MET A 81 20.44 11.16 6.75
N ASP A 82 21.18 10.46 7.62
CA ASP A 82 22.64 10.54 7.63
C ASP A 82 23.22 9.77 6.44
N ALA A 83 22.67 8.59 6.12
CA ALA A 83 23.02 7.84 4.90
C ALA A 83 22.68 8.62 3.63
N TYR A 84 21.50 9.26 3.59
CA TYR A 84 21.11 10.10 2.46
C TYR A 84 22.04 11.29 2.23
N ARG A 85 22.38 12.04 3.29
CA ARG A 85 23.32 13.17 3.18
C ARG A 85 24.70 12.72 2.73
N GLN A 86 25.15 11.54 3.17
CA GLN A 86 26.40 10.98 2.68
C GLN A 86 26.34 10.66 1.18
N TRP A 87 25.29 9.98 0.73
CA TRP A 87 25.10 9.68 -0.69
C TRP A 87 25.08 10.94 -1.54
N GLN A 88 24.35 11.98 -1.14
CA GLN A 88 24.37 13.28 -1.82
C GLN A 88 25.78 13.89 -1.87
N HIS A 89 26.55 13.78 -0.78
CA HIS A 89 27.92 14.28 -0.73
C HIS A 89 28.82 13.53 -1.72
N ASP A 90 28.70 12.20 -1.82
CA ASP A 90 29.45 11.36 -2.75
C ASP A 90 29.05 11.61 -4.20
N ARG A 91 27.75 11.77 -4.46
CA ARG A 91 27.17 12.09 -5.77
C ARG A 91 27.69 13.42 -6.31
N ARG A 92 27.63 14.48 -5.50
CA ARG A 92 28.13 15.83 -5.86
C ARG A 92 29.64 15.89 -5.95
N GLY A 93 30.33 15.04 -5.19
CA GLY A 93 31.78 14.88 -5.25
C GLY A 93 32.29 14.03 -6.42
N GLY A 94 31.40 13.46 -7.24
CA GLY A 94 31.77 12.55 -8.33
C GLY A 94 32.38 11.22 -7.86
N ARG A 95 32.14 10.82 -6.61
CA ARG A 95 32.68 9.59 -6.01
C ARG A 95 31.82 8.36 -6.27
N CYS A 96 30.55 8.58 -6.61
CA CYS A 96 29.61 7.52 -6.99
C CYS A 96 28.80 7.93 -8.23
N GLY A 97 28.16 6.94 -8.85
CA GLY A 97 27.19 7.15 -9.92
C GLY A 97 25.88 7.80 -9.44
N PRO A 98 24.90 7.96 -10.34
CA PRO A 98 23.57 8.49 -10.00
C PRO A 98 22.72 7.53 -9.15
N GLU A 99 23.09 6.25 -9.12
CA GLU A 99 22.35 5.21 -8.42
C GLU A 99 22.83 5.06 -6.97
N GLY A 100 21.93 5.33 -6.03
CA GLY A 100 22.17 5.18 -4.60
C GLY A 100 21.09 4.33 -3.95
N ILE A 101 21.51 3.42 -3.09
CA ILE A 101 20.63 2.58 -2.29
C ILE A 101 20.86 2.89 -0.82
N ILE A 102 19.79 3.28 -0.12
CA ILE A 102 19.77 3.35 1.33
C ILE A 102 19.01 2.11 1.83
N GLU A 103 19.73 1.18 2.44
CA GLU A 103 19.20 -0.11 2.86
C GLU A 103 19.04 -0.16 4.38
N ILE A 104 17.81 -0.31 4.85
CA ILE A 104 17.48 -0.45 6.27
C ILE A 104 17.58 -1.93 6.65
N THR A 105 18.52 -2.27 7.53
CA THR A 105 18.91 -3.66 7.80
C THR A 105 18.20 -4.29 9.01
N HIS A 106 17.24 -3.60 9.61
CA HIS A 106 16.62 -4.02 10.87
C HIS A 106 15.13 -3.70 10.93
N SER A 107 14.33 -4.70 11.35
CA SER A 107 12.92 -4.50 11.74
C SER A 107 12.85 -3.66 13.01
N GLY A 108 12.52 -2.38 12.87
CA GLY A 108 12.43 -1.44 13.98
C GLY A 108 11.57 -0.23 13.64
N ALA A 109 11.31 0.60 14.65
CA ALA A 109 10.60 1.86 14.47
C ALA A 109 11.60 3.01 14.29
N TYR A 110 11.58 3.63 13.12
CA TYR A 110 12.42 4.77 12.75
C TYR A 110 11.59 6.05 12.89
N GLN A 111 12.05 6.95 13.75
CA GLN A 111 11.41 8.24 14.03
C GLN A 111 12.33 9.35 13.56
N GLU A 112 12.19 9.72 12.29
CA GLU A 112 13.02 10.73 11.64
C GLU A 112 12.13 11.56 10.70
N GLN A 113 12.48 12.84 10.55
CA GLN A 113 11.94 13.65 9.47
C GLN A 113 12.68 13.28 8.18
N LEU A 114 11.95 12.89 7.15
CA LEU A 114 12.49 12.40 5.89
C LEU A 114 12.20 13.40 4.77
N ASP A 115 13.24 14.10 4.34
CA ASP A 115 13.19 15.10 3.28
C ASP A 115 14.23 14.77 2.21
N PHE A 116 13.78 14.31 1.04
CA PHE A 116 14.62 13.96 -0.09
C PHE A 116 14.56 15.05 -1.16
N ASP A 117 15.58 15.90 -1.21
CA ASP A 117 15.82 16.87 -2.28
C ASP A 117 16.71 16.25 -3.38
N LEU A 118 16.08 15.82 -4.48
CA LEU A 118 16.74 15.15 -5.60
C LEU A 118 17.24 16.15 -6.65
N ASP A 119 18.47 15.97 -7.10
CA ASP A 119 19.05 16.71 -8.22
C ASP A 119 18.76 15.96 -9.56
N PRO A 120 18.76 16.64 -10.72
CA PRO A 120 18.56 15.98 -12.01
C PRO A 120 19.50 14.80 -12.25
N GLY A 121 18.96 13.71 -12.77
CA GLY A 121 19.65 12.46 -13.04
C GLY A 121 19.75 11.51 -11.84
N ASP A 122 19.34 11.93 -10.65
CA ASP A 122 19.41 11.07 -9.46
C ASP A 122 18.49 9.84 -9.57
N ARG A 123 18.97 8.71 -9.03
CA ARG A 123 18.29 7.42 -8.97
C ARG A 123 18.43 6.88 -7.53
N LEU A 124 17.52 7.27 -6.65
CA LEU A 124 17.58 6.89 -5.23
C LEU A 124 16.62 5.74 -4.91
N GLU A 125 17.08 4.75 -4.17
CA GLU A 125 16.24 3.67 -3.64
C GLU A 125 16.36 3.65 -2.11
N LEU A 126 15.25 3.86 -1.41
CA LEU A 126 15.15 3.62 0.03
C LEU A 126 14.42 2.30 0.24
N ARG A 127 15.12 1.30 0.78
CA ARG A 127 14.59 -0.06 0.87
C ARG A 127 14.79 -0.71 2.23
N ALA A 128 13.90 -1.64 2.54
CA ALA A 128 14.11 -2.65 3.56
C ALA A 128 15.08 -3.73 3.06
N ALA A 129 15.86 -4.32 3.98
CA ALA A 129 16.52 -5.59 3.71
C ALA A 129 15.49 -6.73 3.61
N GLU A 130 15.86 -7.83 2.95
CA GLU A 130 15.00 -9.02 2.86
C GLU A 130 14.61 -9.55 4.24
N GLY A 131 13.35 -9.98 4.37
CA GLY A 131 12.79 -10.45 5.64
C GLY A 131 12.69 -9.38 6.73
N THR A 132 12.95 -8.11 6.44
CA THR A 132 12.84 -7.01 7.42
C THR A 132 11.65 -6.11 7.15
N ARG A 133 11.10 -5.54 8.23
CA ARG A 133 9.96 -4.62 8.23
C ARG A 133 10.28 -3.34 9.01
N PRO A 134 10.97 -2.39 8.38
CA PRO A 134 11.18 -1.07 8.96
C PRO A 134 9.85 -0.29 8.99
N VAL A 135 9.52 0.23 10.17
CA VAL A 135 8.36 1.10 10.39
C VAL A 135 8.83 2.54 10.53
N ILE A 136 8.58 3.37 9.52
CA ILE A 136 8.83 4.81 9.55
C ILE A 136 7.62 5.48 10.22
N ARG A 137 7.86 6.08 11.39
CA ARG A 137 6.84 6.85 12.13
C ARG A 137 7.11 8.33 11.99
N LEU A 138 6.25 8.98 11.19
CA LEU A 138 6.25 10.42 11.00
C LEU A 138 5.43 11.06 12.13
N LEU A 139 6.10 11.71 13.07
CA LEU A 139 5.49 12.38 14.21
C LEU A 139 5.43 13.89 13.97
N ASP A 140 4.53 14.58 14.65
CA ASP A 140 4.48 16.05 14.67
C ASP A 140 5.62 16.59 15.54
N TRP A 141 6.77 16.84 14.92
CA TRP A 141 7.89 17.54 15.53
C TRP A 141 7.55 19.02 15.74
N TYR A 142 6.71 19.58 14.89
CA TYR A 142 6.26 20.97 14.96
C TYR A 142 4.75 21.06 15.09
N SER A 143 4.25 21.80 16.09
CA SER A 143 2.80 22.00 16.30
C SER A 143 2.14 22.86 15.21
N ASN A 144 2.92 23.47 14.30
CA ASN A 144 2.44 24.44 13.33
C ASN A 144 2.60 24.02 11.86
N ARG A 145 3.10 22.80 11.59
CA ARG A 145 3.20 22.28 10.21
C ARG A 145 3.13 20.75 10.18
N PRO A 146 2.56 20.16 9.12
CA PRO A 146 2.55 18.72 8.94
C PRO A 146 3.97 18.23 8.58
N ASP A 147 4.46 17.24 9.32
CA ASP A 147 5.76 16.60 9.08
C ASP A 147 5.58 15.35 8.18
N ALA A 148 5.11 15.57 6.95
CA ALA A 148 5.03 14.53 5.92
C ALA A 148 6.44 14.10 5.46
N LEU A 149 6.56 12.90 4.89
CA LEU A 149 7.74 12.53 4.11
C LEU A 149 7.73 13.38 2.84
N ASN A 150 8.79 14.14 2.57
CA ASN A 150 8.85 14.99 1.39
C ASN A 150 9.84 14.43 0.36
N ILE A 151 9.40 14.35 -0.89
CA ILE A 151 10.23 14.11 -2.06
C ILE A 151 10.12 15.34 -2.94
N ARG A 152 11.24 16.02 -3.17
CA ARG A 152 11.31 17.24 -3.95
C ARG A 152 12.34 17.07 -5.05
N ALA A 153 11.99 17.47 -6.27
CA ALA A 153 12.96 17.67 -7.34
C ALA A 153 13.24 19.16 -7.50
N ARG A 154 14.51 19.53 -7.64
CA ARG A 154 14.88 20.92 -7.92
C ARG A 154 14.61 21.25 -9.38
N GLU A 155 13.96 22.38 -9.64
CA GLU A 155 13.86 22.93 -10.99
C GLU A 155 15.23 23.43 -11.46
N GLU A 156 15.68 22.92 -12.60
CA GLU A 156 16.92 23.37 -13.21
C GLU A 156 16.68 24.76 -13.82
N HIS A 157 17.31 25.79 -13.26
CA HIS A 157 17.35 27.11 -13.88
C HIS A 157 18.38 27.10 -15.00
N GLY A 158 17.98 26.64 -16.18
CA GLY A 158 18.84 26.60 -17.37
C GLY A 158 18.51 25.44 -18.31
N ASN A 159 18.89 25.57 -19.57
CA ASN A 159 18.65 24.60 -20.64
C ASN A 159 19.62 23.40 -20.58
N THR A 160 19.93 22.91 -19.38
CA THR A 160 20.70 21.68 -19.20
C THR A 160 19.70 20.53 -19.15
N GLY A 161 19.70 19.70 -20.19
CA GLY A 161 18.76 18.59 -20.36
C GLY A 161 19.09 17.39 -19.46
N GLY A 162 19.12 17.58 -18.14
CA GLY A 162 19.23 16.48 -17.18
C GLY A 162 17.97 15.61 -17.20
N GLU A 163 18.14 14.28 -17.13
CA GLU A 163 16.98 13.40 -16.96
C GLU A 163 16.30 13.68 -15.62
N ALA A 164 14.96 13.68 -15.59
CA ALA A 164 14.23 13.89 -14.34
C ALA A 164 14.61 12.81 -13.29
N PRO A 165 14.70 13.15 -11.99
CA PRO A 165 15.12 12.21 -10.96
C PRO A 165 14.06 11.12 -10.72
N ARG A 166 14.50 9.95 -10.26
CA ARG A 166 13.64 8.83 -9.88
C ARG A 166 13.93 8.42 -8.44
N ILE A 167 12.88 8.08 -7.73
CA ILE A 167 12.97 7.50 -6.39
C ILE A 167 12.11 6.24 -6.28
N VAL A 168 12.65 5.24 -5.58
CA VAL A 168 12.01 3.97 -5.27
C VAL A 168 11.92 3.84 -3.76
N LEU A 169 10.73 3.60 -3.23
CA LEU A 169 10.50 3.16 -1.86
C LEU A 169 10.13 1.68 -1.90
N ASP A 170 10.83 0.86 -1.13
CA ASP A 170 10.69 -0.59 -1.16
C ASP A 170 10.61 -1.23 0.23
N GLY A 171 9.55 -1.99 0.50
CA GLY A 171 9.46 -2.80 1.72
C GLY A 171 9.22 -1.99 2.99
N LEU A 172 8.76 -0.74 2.86
CA LEU A 172 8.61 0.20 3.98
C LEU A 172 7.17 0.27 4.47
N LEU A 173 6.98 0.31 5.80
CA LEU A 173 5.72 0.73 6.40
C LEU A 173 5.86 2.16 6.91
N ILE A 174 5.03 3.07 6.39
CA ILE A 174 5.00 4.49 6.76
C ILE A 174 3.69 4.76 7.48
N ALA A 175 3.79 5.26 8.71
CA ALA A 175 2.67 5.62 9.57
C ALA A 175 2.85 7.01 10.18
N GLY A 176 1.75 7.61 10.63
CA GLY A 176 1.66 8.90 11.30
C GLY A 176 1.31 10.05 10.36
N ARG A 177 1.91 10.11 9.17
CA ARG A 177 1.63 11.11 8.12
C ARG A 177 1.78 10.49 6.73
N GLY A 178 1.38 11.24 5.70
CA GLY A 178 1.49 10.86 4.30
C GLY A 178 2.84 11.18 3.66
N LEU A 179 2.91 10.87 2.37
CA LEU A 179 4.00 11.16 1.44
C LEU A 179 3.62 12.35 0.55
N ASN A 180 4.48 13.35 0.44
CA ASN A 180 4.30 14.48 -0.47
C ASN A 180 5.39 14.47 -1.55
N VAL A 181 4.98 14.58 -2.81
CA VAL A 181 5.87 14.65 -3.97
C VAL A 181 5.67 16.00 -4.67
N THR A 182 6.74 16.77 -4.80
CA THR A 182 6.68 18.12 -5.38
C THR A 182 7.78 18.35 -6.42
N GLY A 183 7.42 19.06 -7.50
CA GLY A 183 8.35 19.46 -8.55
C GLY A 183 8.53 18.41 -9.66
N PRO A 184 9.49 18.61 -10.58
CA PRO A 184 9.66 17.81 -11.80
C PRO A 184 10.33 16.46 -11.54
N VAL A 185 9.77 15.64 -10.64
CA VAL A 185 10.18 14.25 -10.43
C VAL A 185 9.77 13.43 -11.65
N GLY A 186 10.68 12.59 -12.16
CA GLY A 186 10.43 11.75 -13.32
C GLY A 186 9.57 10.54 -12.99
N ALA A 187 9.92 9.83 -11.91
CA ALA A 187 9.17 8.67 -11.45
C ALA A 187 9.26 8.47 -9.93
N VAL A 188 8.13 8.06 -9.34
CA VAL A 188 8.02 7.62 -7.95
C VAL A 188 7.49 6.21 -7.95
N VAL A 189 8.29 5.26 -7.45
CA VAL A 189 7.92 3.85 -7.38
C VAL A 189 7.74 3.45 -5.93
N LEU A 190 6.56 2.92 -5.61
CA LEU A 190 6.21 2.35 -4.31
C LEU A 190 6.03 0.85 -4.53
N ARG A 191 6.98 0.05 -4.07
CA ARG A 191 6.93 -1.41 -4.17
C ARG A 191 6.94 -2.03 -2.78
N HIS A 192 6.08 -3.01 -2.53
CA HIS A 192 5.99 -3.65 -1.20
C HIS A 192 5.89 -2.62 -0.04
N CYS A 193 5.20 -1.51 -0.27
CA CYS A 193 5.09 -0.44 0.70
C CYS A 193 3.70 -0.42 1.33
N THR A 194 3.64 -0.02 2.60
CA THR A 194 2.38 0.33 3.23
C THR A 194 2.42 1.79 3.67
N LEU A 195 1.62 2.62 3.02
CA LEU A 195 1.24 3.92 3.56
C LEU A 195 -0.07 3.70 4.30
N VAL A 196 -0.01 3.63 5.64
CA VAL A 196 -1.15 3.21 6.46
C VAL A 196 -2.40 4.04 6.12
N PRO A 197 -3.51 3.40 5.66
CA PRO A 197 -4.77 4.08 5.42
C PRO A 197 -5.23 4.81 6.68
N GLY A 198 -5.52 6.10 6.55
CA GLY A 198 -5.85 6.96 7.68
C GLY A 198 -4.70 7.30 8.63
N TRP A 199 -3.45 7.19 8.14
CA TRP A 199 -2.16 7.48 8.80
C TRP A 199 -1.79 6.62 10.00
N SER A 200 -2.74 6.25 10.86
CA SER A 200 -2.49 5.41 12.03
C SER A 200 -3.78 4.74 12.49
N LEU A 201 -3.64 3.72 13.32
CA LEU A 201 -4.76 2.91 13.81
C LEU A 201 -5.00 3.13 15.31
N GLU A 202 -6.27 3.14 15.69
CA GLU A 202 -6.74 2.91 17.06
C GLU A 202 -6.69 1.41 17.41
N PRO A 203 -6.82 1.01 18.69
CA PRO A 203 -6.72 -0.40 19.10
C PRO A 203 -7.67 -1.34 18.35
N GLU A 204 -8.86 -0.88 17.98
CA GLU A 204 -9.87 -1.62 17.22
C GLU A 204 -9.67 -1.53 15.69
N CYS A 205 -8.46 -1.17 15.25
CA CYS A 205 -8.07 -0.97 13.86
C CYS A 205 -8.89 0.12 13.14
N GLU A 206 -9.39 1.12 13.89
CA GLU A 206 -10.02 2.30 13.30
C GLU A 206 -8.97 3.31 12.83
N PRO A 207 -9.13 3.87 11.63
CA PRO A 207 -8.24 4.90 11.13
C PRO A 207 -8.36 6.18 11.97
N ARG A 208 -7.23 6.71 12.42
CA ARG A 208 -7.21 7.96 13.21
C ARG A 208 -7.47 9.21 12.36
N SER A 209 -7.07 9.19 11.09
CA SER A 209 -7.14 10.33 10.18
C SER A 209 -7.75 9.92 8.84
N PRO A 210 -9.01 9.48 8.82
CA PRO A 210 -9.60 8.77 7.67
C PRO A 210 -9.86 9.66 6.44
N ASP A 211 -9.84 10.98 6.60
CA ASP A 211 -10.02 11.95 5.50
C ASP A 211 -8.69 12.40 4.89
N GLU A 212 -7.56 12.00 5.48
CA GLU A 212 -6.26 12.54 5.14
C GLU A 212 -5.55 11.68 4.07
N PRO A 213 -4.96 12.31 3.03
CA PRO A 213 -4.30 11.57 1.97
C PRO A 213 -3.00 10.92 2.45
N SER A 214 -2.78 9.68 2.00
CA SER A 214 -1.52 8.97 2.19
C SER A 214 -0.46 9.40 1.17
N LEU A 215 -0.86 9.83 -0.02
CA LEU A 215 0.03 10.32 -1.07
C LEU A 215 -0.54 11.61 -1.68
N VAL A 216 0.24 12.68 -1.62
CA VAL A 216 -0.07 13.96 -2.26
C VAL A 216 0.92 14.20 -3.38
N LEU A 217 0.40 14.42 -4.59
CA LEU A 217 1.18 14.75 -5.78
C LEU A 217 0.92 16.21 -6.12
N GLU A 218 1.81 17.09 -5.69
CA GLU A 218 1.65 18.55 -5.84
C GLU A 218 2.55 19.08 -6.95
N ARG A 219 1.95 19.69 -7.98
CA ARG A 219 2.69 20.35 -9.09
C ARG A 219 3.82 19.45 -9.63
N THR A 220 3.49 18.20 -9.91
CA THR A 220 4.42 17.19 -10.40
C THR A 220 3.86 16.48 -11.62
N THR A 221 4.76 16.06 -12.52
CA THR A 221 4.45 15.24 -13.69
C THR A 221 4.99 13.82 -13.54
N ALA A 222 5.28 13.40 -12.31
CA ALA A 222 5.87 12.10 -12.04
C ALA A 222 5.01 10.95 -12.56
N CYS A 223 5.66 9.99 -13.20
CA CYS A 223 5.07 8.67 -13.41
C CYS A 223 5.07 7.93 -12.06
N VAL A 224 3.89 7.71 -11.49
CA VAL A 224 3.74 7.03 -10.20
C VAL A 224 3.43 5.56 -10.46
N GLN A 225 4.24 4.68 -9.88
CA GLN A 225 4.10 3.23 -9.99
C GLN A 225 3.91 2.64 -8.60
N ILE A 226 2.82 1.91 -8.41
CA ILE A 226 2.43 1.31 -7.14
C ILE A 226 2.27 -0.18 -7.37
N GLU A 227 3.07 -0.97 -6.69
CA GLU A 227 3.22 -2.40 -6.95
C GLU A 227 3.24 -3.16 -5.63
N ARG A 228 2.41 -4.21 -5.49
CA ARG A 228 2.30 -5.01 -4.26
C ARG A 228 2.24 -4.17 -2.98
N SER A 229 1.48 -3.07 -3.01
CA SER A 229 1.48 -2.07 -1.96
C SER A 229 0.08 -1.78 -1.42
N VAL A 230 0.03 -1.27 -0.18
CA VAL A 230 -1.20 -0.81 0.48
C VAL A 230 -1.09 0.68 0.71
N LEU A 231 -2.01 1.47 0.15
CA LEU A 231 -2.04 2.91 0.30
C LEU A 231 -3.41 3.39 0.77
N GLY A 232 -3.43 4.47 1.55
CA GLY A 232 -4.63 5.29 1.68
C GLY A 232 -4.85 6.23 0.49
N THR A 233 -5.74 7.21 0.64
CA THR A 233 -6.12 8.15 -0.43
C THR A 233 -4.93 8.80 -1.14
N ILE A 234 -5.02 8.90 -2.47
CA ILE A 234 -4.11 9.62 -3.34
C ILE A 234 -4.78 10.93 -3.78
N GLU A 235 -4.16 12.06 -3.46
CA GLU A 235 -4.59 13.38 -3.91
C GLU A 235 -3.63 13.95 -4.97
N VAL A 236 -4.19 14.41 -6.10
CA VAL A 236 -3.42 14.98 -7.21
C VAL A 236 -3.75 16.47 -7.35
N ILE A 237 -2.78 17.31 -7.03
CA ILE A 237 -2.86 18.77 -7.11
C ILE A 237 -2.02 19.21 -8.32
N GLY A 238 -2.54 18.93 -9.52
CA GLY A 238 -1.87 19.23 -10.79
C GLY A 238 -2.25 20.58 -11.39
N GLU A 239 -1.41 21.09 -12.29
CA GLU A 239 -1.72 22.28 -13.10
C GLU A 239 -2.37 21.87 -14.43
N GLU A 240 -3.71 21.84 -14.46
CA GLU A 240 -4.52 21.34 -15.58
C GLU A 240 -4.33 22.09 -16.91
N VAL A 241 -3.78 23.31 -16.86
CA VAL A 241 -3.69 24.23 -18.01
C VAL A 241 -2.44 24.00 -18.86
N HIS A 242 -1.31 23.67 -18.24
CA HIS A 242 0.01 23.69 -18.88
C HIS A 242 0.70 22.34 -18.95
N THR A 243 0.18 21.31 -18.27
CA THR A 243 0.81 20.00 -18.18
C THR A 243 -0.13 18.89 -18.61
N ASP A 244 0.44 17.85 -19.21
CA ASP A 244 -0.30 16.61 -19.46
C ASP A 244 -0.64 15.91 -18.13
N PRO A 245 -1.77 15.17 -18.05
CA PRO A 245 -2.12 14.44 -16.84
C PRO A 245 -1.07 13.39 -16.51
N LEU A 246 -0.69 13.28 -15.22
CA LEU A 246 0.36 12.35 -14.79
C LEU A 246 -0.08 10.89 -14.97
N ALA A 247 0.87 9.99 -15.21
CA ALA A 247 0.58 8.56 -15.32
C ALA A 247 0.59 7.91 -13.92
N LEU A 248 -0.52 7.28 -13.54
CA LEU A 248 -0.68 6.56 -12.28
C LEU A 248 -0.92 5.08 -12.56
N HIS A 249 0.10 4.27 -12.30
CA HIS A 249 0.08 2.82 -12.44
C HIS A 249 -0.09 2.16 -11.08
N ILE A 250 -1.13 1.35 -10.94
CA ILE A 250 -1.41 0.57 -9.74
C ILE A 250 -1.55 -0.89 -10.16
N ARG A 251 -0.72 -1.76 -9.58
CA ARG A 251 -0.75 -3.20 -9.83
C ARG A 251 -0.65 -4.00 -8.55
N ASP A 252 -1.41 -5.09 -8.44
CA ASP A 252 -1.30 -6.04 -7.33
C ASP A 252 -1.44 -5.37 -5.95
N SER A 253 -2.25 -4.31 -5.87
CA SER A 253 -2.21 -3.37 -4.75
C SER A 253 -3.61 -3.04 -4.23
N ILE A 254 -3.65 -2.54 -2.99
CA ILE A 254 -4.87 -2.08 -2.34
C ILE A 254 -4.78 -0.56 -2.16
N LEU A 255 -5.78 0.15 -2.66
CA LEU A 255 -5.98 1.58 -2.43
C LEU A 255 -7.24 1.75 -1.57
N ASP A 256 -7.08 2.20 -0.33
CA ASP A 256 -8.14 2.22 0.68
C ASP A 256 -8.37 3.63 1.25
N ALA A 257 -9.47 4.27 0.83
CA ALA A 257 -9.92 5.55 1.34
C ALA A 257 -10.58 5.46 2.72
N THR A 258 -10.53 4.30 3.40
CA THR A 258 -11.19 3.98 4.68
C THR A 258 -12.72 3.98 4.63
N GLY A 259 -13.29 3.92 3.43
CA GLY A 259 -14.73 3.85 3.19
C GLY A 259 -15.08 3.95 1.70
N HIS A 260 -16.19 3.32 1.30
CA HIS A 260 -16.57 3.22 -0.12
C HIS A 260 -17.04 4.53 -0.76
N ASP A 261 -17.52 5.48 0.05
CA ASP A 261 -18.03 6.78 -0.38
C ASP A 261 -16.98 7.90 -0.26
N ARG A 262 -15.77 7.57 0.19
CA ARG A 262 -14.64 8.49 0.32
C ARG A 262 -13.78 8.47 -0.94
N PRO A 263 -13.18 9.60 -1.36
CA PRO A 263 -12.33 9.63 -2.53
C PRO A 263 -11.01 8.90 -2.26
N ALA A 264 -10.80 7.78 -2.94
CA ALA A 264 -9.53 7.04 -2.93
C ALA A 264 -8.50 7.65 -3.89
N LEU A 265 -8.99 8.23 -4.99
CA LEU A 265 -8.20 9.02 -5.93
C LEU A 265 -9.00 10.26 -6.33
N SER A 266 -8.47 11.45 -6.08
CA SER A 266 -9.12 12.71 -6.49
C SER A 266 -8.15 13.88 -6.58
N ALA A 267 -8.62 15.00 -7.12
CA ALA A 267 -8.05 16.31 -6.85
C ALA A 267 -8.80 16.96 -5.67
N PRO A 268 -8.27 18.03 -5.06
CA PRO A 268 -8.93 18.73 -3.95
C PRO A 268 -10.39 19.06 -4.26
N ASP A 269 -11.22 19.06 -3.21
CA ASP A 269 -12.68 19.24 -3.29
C ASP A 269 -13.39 18.13 -4.10
N CYS A 270 -12.85 16.91 -4.10
CA CYS A 270 -13.38 15.75 -4.84
C CYS A 270 -13.51 16.02 -6.35
N ARG A 271 -12.61 16.84 -6.91
CA ARG A 271 -12.52 17.05 -8.36
C ARG A 271 -11.84 15.85 -9.04
N HIS A 272 -11.90 15.81 -10.37
CA HIS A 272 -11.16 14.80 -11.12
C HIS A 272 -9.66 15.05 -10.97
N ALA A 273 -8.93 14.08 -10.43
CA ALA A 273 -7.47 14.09 -10.41
C ALA A 273 -6.94 14.27 -11.84
N HIS A 274 -6.00 15.20 -12.06
CA HIS A 274 -5.32 15.36 -13.34
C HIS A 274 -4.31 14.23 -13.58
N ALA A 275 -4.82 13.00 -13.65
CA ALA A 275 -4.07 11.77 -13.77
C ALA A 275 -4.73 10.80 -14.77
N VAL A 276 -3.91 9.97 -15.41
CA VAL A 276 -4.35 8.83 -16.21
C VAL A 276 -4.12 7.56 -15.40
N LEU A 277 -5.21 6.89 -15.00
CA LEU A 277 -5.16 5.67 -14.22
C LEU A 277 -4.91 4.43 -15.10
N HIS A 278 -3.98 3.60 -14.68
CA HIS A 278 -3.71 2.26 -15.15
C HIS A 278 -3.82 1.30 -13.96
N ALA A 279 -4.87 0.49 -13.90
CA ALA A 279 -5.12 -0.43 -12.79
C ALA A 279 -5.10 -1.88 -13.29
N HIS A 280 -4.27 -2.72 -12.67
CA HIS A 280 -4.19 -4.15 -12.95
C HIS A 280 -4.28 -4.91 -11.63
N ARG A 281 -5.20 -5.88 -11.50
CA ARG A 281 -5.32 -6.70 -10.29
C ARG A 281 -5.26 -5.84 -9.01
N THR A 282 -6.11 -4.81 -8.98
CA THR A 282 -6.09 -3.79 -7.91
C THR A 282 -7.43 -3.80 -7.20
N THR A 283 -7.41 -3.67 -5.87
CA THR A 283 -8.62 -3.45 -5.07
C THR A 283 -8.67 -2.00 -4.62
N VAL A 284 -9.73 -1.28 -4.98
CA VAL A 284 -9.97 0.10 -4.58
C VAL A 284 -11.19 0.19 -3.67
N ILE A 285 -10.93 0.53 -2.40
CA ILE A 285 -11.95 0.84 -1.39
C ILE A 285 -12.15 2.35 -1.39
N GLY A 286 -13.25 2.82 -1.99
CA GLY A 286 -13.54 4.24 -2.16
C GLY A 286 -13.84 4.66 -3.60
N GLU A 287 -14.24 5.91 -3.75
CA GLU A 287 -14.56 6.54 -5.03
C GLU A 287 -13.29 6.92 -5.81
N VAL A 288 -13.38 6.86 -7.14
CA VAL A 288 -12.26 7.21 -8.04
C VAL A 288 -12.68 8.37 -8.93
N HIS A 289 -12.07 9.52 -8.74
CA HIS A 289 -12.29 10.74 -9.53
C HIS A 289 -11.03 11.04 -10.33
N THR A 290 -11.02 10.75 -11.63
CA THR A 290 -9.80 10.83 -12.44
C THR A 290 -10.02 11.40 -13.83
N HIS A 291 -8.99 12.01 -14.41
CA HIS A 291 -9.06 12.63 -15.73
C HIS A 291 -9.34 11.57 -16.81
N ALA A 292 -8.62 10.46 -16.78
CA ALA A 292 -8.83 9.34 -17.70
C ALA A 292 -8.47 8.01 -17.05
N VAL A 293 -9.05 6.92 -17.56
CA VAL A 293 -8.62 5.56 -17.25
C VAL A 293 -8.13 4.95 -18.55
N ARG A 294 -6.83 4.65 -18.64
CA ARG A 294 -6.28 3.99 -19.83
C ARG A 294 -6.70 2.53 -19.87
N ILE A 295 -6.55 1.85 -18.73
CA ILE A 295 -6.90 0.45 -18.55
C ILE A 295 -7.27 0.20 -17.09
N GLY A 296 -8.33 -0.56 -16.87
CA GLY A 296 -8.63 -1.19 -15.59
C GLY A 296 -8.95 -2.66 -15.83
N GLU A 297 -8.12 -3.56 -15.33
CA GLU A 297 -8.15 -4.98 -15.63
C GLU A 297 -8.10 -5.84 -14.38
N ASN A 298 -8.91 -6.89 -14.32
CA ASN A 298 -8.96 -7.85 -13.21
C ASN A 298 -9.07 -7.16 -11.84
N SER A 299 -9.73 -6.00 -11.78
CA SER A 299 -9.70 -5.08 -10.64
C SER A 299 -11.07 -4.93 -10.00
N LEU A 300 -11.07 -4.59 -8.70
CA LEU A 300 -12.26 -4.34 -7.90
C LEU A 300 -12.34 -2.87 -7.54
N PHE A 301 -13.41 -2.19 -7.96
CA PHE A 301 -13.74 -0.85 -7.49
C PHE A 301 -15.01 -0.92 -6.65
N THR A 302 -14.94 -0.56 -5.37
CA THR A 302 -16.10 -0.66 -4.47
C THR A 302 -16.89 0.64 -4.38
N GLY A 303 -16.22 1.79 -4.54
CA GLY A 303 -16.85 3.09 -4.68
C GLY A 303 -17.09 3.47 -6.14
N ARG A 304 -17.87 4.54 -6.34
CA ARG A 304 -18.21 4.99 -7.70
C ARG A 304 -16.99 5.56 -8.41
N MET A 305 -16.92 5.32 -9.71
CA MET A 305 -15.88 5.87 -10.57
C MET A 305 -16.44 7.02 -11.42
N HIS A 306 -15.76 8.16 -11.40
CA HIS A 306 -16.04 9.36 -12.17
C HIS A 306 -14.83 9.68 -13.05
N VAL A 307 -14.98 9.46 -14.35
CA VAL A 307 -13.92 9.70 -15.35
C VAL A 307 -14.31 10.87 -16.25
N ALA A 308 -13.43 11.87 -16.35
CA ALA A 308 -13.68 13.05 -17.18
C ALA A 308 -13.65 12.70 -18.69
N ARG A 309 -12.57 12.07 -19.16
CA ARG A 309 -12.39 11.66 -20.56
C ARG A 309 -12.72 10.17 -20.76
N ARG A 310 -14.00 9.88 -21.01
CA ARG A 310 -14.52 8.51 -21.21
C ARG A 310 -14.29 7.93 -22.61
N GLY A 311 -13.85 8.74 -23.57
CA GLY A 311 -13.58 8.30 -24.94
C GLY A 311 -12.24 7.57 -25.12
N VAL A 312 -11.44 7.46 -24.06
CA VAL A 312 -10.12 6.83 -24.06
C VAL A 312 -10.14 5.66 -23.08
N GLY A 313 -9.48 4.56 -23.46
CA GLY A 313 -9.26 3.40 -22.61
C GLY A 313 -10.48 2.49 -22.42
N CYS A 314 -10.34 1.52 -21.53
CA CYS A 314 -11.42 0.59 -21.19
C CYS A 314 -11.25 0.02 -19.77
N LEU A 315 -12.37 -0.47 -19.23
CA LEU A 315 -12.39 -1.40 -18.10
C LEU A 315 -12.67 -2.80 -18.66
N ARG A 316 -11.96 -3.82 -18.18
CA ARG A 316 -12.17 -5.21 -18.59
C ARG A 316 -12.08 -6.17 -17.41
N PHE A 317 -12.91 -7.21 -17.39
CA PHE A 317 -12.87 -8.27 -16.37
C PHE A 317 -12.80 -7.74 -14.93
N SER A 318 -13.49 -6.63 -14.68
CA SER A 318 -13.39 -5.85 -13.45
C SER A 318 -14.79 -5.59 -12.91
N TYR A 319 -14.90 -5.40 -11.60
CA TYR A 319 -16.14 -4.95 -10.98
C TYR A 319 -16.12 -3.44 -10.81
N VAL A 320 -17.21 -2.78 -11.21
CA VAL A 320 -17.41 -1.35 -10.94
C VAL A 320 -18.88 -1.08 -10.56
N PRO A 321 -19.17 -0.28 -9.54
CA PRO A 321 -20.53 -0.16 -9.03
C PRO A 321 -21.46 0.51 -10.05
N PRO A 322 -22.76 0.13 -10.05
CA PRO A 322 -23.79 0.86 -10.80
C PRO A 322 -23.77 2.36 -10.50
N GLY A 323 -24.09 3.19 -11.50
CA GLY A 323 -24.03 4.65 -11.40
C GLY A 323 -22.67 5.28 -11.70
N SER A 324 -21.61 4.47 -11.84
CA SER A 324 -20.28 4.96 -12.22
C SER A 324 -20.22 5.47 -13.66
N ARG A 325 -19.50 6.57 -13.87
CA ARG A 325 -19.21 7.20 -15.17
C ARG A 325 -17.82 6.79 -15.65
N THR A 326 -17.74 5.65 -16.32
CA THR A 326 -16.49 5.01 -16.75
C THR A 326 -16.25 5.14 -18.26
N PRO A 327 -15.05 4.79 -18.77
CA PRO A 327 -14.87 4.46 -20.19
C PRO A 327 -15.63 3.17 -20.56
N ARG A 328 -15.43 2.69 -21.79
CA ARG A 328 -16.02 1.44 -22.30
C ARG A 328 -15.71 0.28 -21.35
N ARG A 329 -16.73 -0.51 -21.02
CA ARG A 329 -16.62 -1.73 -20.23
C ARG A 329 -16.63 -2.96 -21.14
N HIS A 330 -15.81 -3.94 -20.82
CA HIS A 330 -15.73 -5.22 -21.52
C HIS A 330 -15.77 -6.37 -20.50
N ARG A 331 -16.87 -7.13 -20.49
CA ARG A 331 -17.04 -8.25 -19.53
C ARG A 331 -16.83 -7.82 -18.07
N CYS A 332 -17.30 -6.63 -17.72
CA CYS A 332 -17.26 -6.14 -16.35
C CYS A 332 -18.50 -6.61 -15.58
N GLN A 333 -18.36 -6.77 -14.27
CA GLN A 333 -19.50 -6.95 -13.37
C GLN A 333 -19.95 -5.59 -12.81
N PRO A 334 -21.26 -5.41 -12.56
CA PRO A 334 -22.34 -6.38 -12.72
C PRO A 334 -23.00 -6.40 -14.12
N ASP A 335 -22.37 -5.82 -15.15
CA ASP A 335 -22.99 -5.66 -16.48
C ASP A 335 -23.39 -7.01 -17.15
N LEU A 336 -22.79 -8.12 -16.74
CA LEU A 336 -23.02 -9.45 -17.33
C LEU A 336 -24.26 -10.18 -16.79
N VAL A 337 -24.70 -9.89 -15.56
CA VAL A 337 -25.85 -10.58 -14.92
C VAL A 337 -27.19 -9.91 -15.19
N GLY A 338 -27.19 -8.76 -15.87
CA GLY A 338 -28.40 -7.97 -16.15
C GLY A 338 -28.84 -7.11 -14.96
N ALA A 339 -29.70 -6.12 -15.24
CA ALA A 339 -30.06 -5.08 -14.27
C ALA A 339 -30.83 -5.61 -13.03
N GLU A 340 -31.61 -6.68 -13.19
CA GLU A 340 -32.42 -7.27 -12.13
C GLU A 340 -31.60 -8.04 -11.10
N GLU A 341 -30.45 -8.62 -11.50
CA GLU A 341 -29.56 -9.38 -10.62
C GLU A 341 -28.32 -8.58 -10.18
N ALA A 342 -28.09 -7.41 -10.77
CA ALA A 342 -26.93 -6.57 -10.48
C ALA A 342 -26.77 -6.21 -9.00
N TRP A 343 -27.86 -6.23 -8.23
CA TRP A 343 -27.79 -5.97 -6.79
C TRP A 343 -27.17 -7.11 -5.98
N ARG A 344 -27.18 -8.36 -6.49
CA ARG A 344 -26.57 -9.53 -5.85
C ARG A 344 -25.07 -9.59 -6.07
N VAL A 345 -24.61 -9.16 -7.26
CA VAL A 345 -23.19 -9.23 -7.64
C VAL A 345 -22.48 -7.98 -7.13
N ARG A 346 -21.94 -8.07 -5.91
CA ARG A 346 -21.15 -7.02 -5.26
C ARG A 346 -19.98 -7.65 -4.51
N PRO A 347 -18.80 -6.98 -4.46
CA PRO A 347 -17.69 -7.44 -3.65
C PRO A 347 -18.12 -7.54 -2.19
N LEU A 348 -17.77 -8.66 -1.58
CA LEU A 348 -17.91 -8.88 -0.15
C LEU A 348 -16.55 -9.28 0.39
N PHE A 349 -16.07 -8.59 1.40
CA PHE A 349 -14.77 -8.84 2.02
C PHE A 349 -14.93 -9.51 3.38
N SER A 350 -13.98 -10.37 3.75
CA SER A 350 -13.86 -10.93 5.09
C SER A 350 -13.46 -9.84 6.11
N GLY A 351 -12.67 -8.86 5.68
CA GLY A 351 -12.38 -7.65 6.46
C GLY A 351 -11.91 -6.52 5.57
N GLU A 352 -12.35 -5.30 5.87
CA GLU A 352 -12.02 -4.09 5.10
C GLU A 352 -11.14 -3.13 5.88
N ARG A 353 -10.92 -3.40 7.18
CA ARG A 353 -10.10 -2.54 8.03
C ARG A 353 -8.65 -2.97 7.98
N TYR A 354 -7.76 -2.07 7.56
CA TYR A 354 -6.32 -2.31 7.67
C TYR A 354 -5.94 -2.58 9.13
N GLY A 355 -5.11 -3.60 9.37
CA GLY A 355 -4.82 -4.11 10.71
C GLY A 355 -5.62 -5.35 11.12
N THR A 356 -6.60 -5.77 10.30
CA THR A 356 -7.25 -7.09 10.45
C THR A 356 -6.59 -8.20 9.60
N PRO A 357 -6.45 -9.44 10.10
CA PRO A 357 -5.75 -10.53 9.40
C PRO A 357 -6.28 -10.84 7.99
N VAL A 358 -7.57 -10.57 7.78
CA VAL A 358 -8.33 -10.84 6.56
C VAL A 358 -8.54 -9.58 5.70
N TYR A 359 -7.76 -8.52 5.96
CA TYR A 359 -7.87 -7.24 5.28
C TYR A 359 -7.78 -7.38 3.74
N GLY A 360 -8.81 -6.88 3.06
CA GLY A 360 -8.94 -6.88 1.61
C GLY A 360 -9.27 -8.24 1.00
N GLN A 361 -9.37 -9.31 1.80
CA GLN A 361 -9.65 -10.66 1.32
C GLN A 361 -11.12 -10.78 0.95
N LEU A 362 -11.43 -11.33 -0.23
CA LEU A 362 -12.81 -11.65 -0.56
C LEU A 362 -13.37 -12.72 0.38
N ALA A 363 -14.59 -12.50 0.86
CA ALA A 363 -15.30 -13.45 1.69
C ALA A 363 -15.62 -14.72 0.89
N ALA A 364 -15.64 -15.87 1.57
CA ALA A 364 -16.01 -17.15 0.95
C ALA A 364 -17.43 -17.11 0.33
N GLY A 365 -18.34 -16.29 0.87
CA GLY A 365 -19.68 -16.06 0.35
C GLY A 365 -19.80 -14.96 -0.70
N CYS A 366 -18.68 -14.38 -1.17
CA CYS A 366 -18.69 -13.40 -2.26
C CYS A 366 -19.22 -14.05 -3.54
N ALA A 367 -19.87 -13.25 -4.39
CA ALA A 367 -20.47 -13.72 -5.63
C ALA A 367 -19.43 -14.44 -6.54
N GLU A 368 -19.78 -15.60 -7.07
CA GLU A 368 -18.89 -16.37 -7.97
C GLU A 368 -18.50 -15.57 -9.21
N GLU A 369 -19.38 -14.68 -9.67
CA GLU A 369 -19.12 -13.72 -10.75
C GLU A 369 -17.93 -12.79 -10.48
N ILE A 370 -17.57 -12.60 -9.21
CA ILE A 370 -16.43 -11.81 -8.76
C ILE A 370 -15.26 -12.72 -8.39
N ARG A 371 -15.52 -13.79 -7.63
CA ARG A 371 -14.49 -14.78 -7.25
C ARG A 371 -13.85 -15.46 -8.46
N ARG A 372 -14.54 -15.53 -9.60
CA ARG A 372 -14.04 -16.15 -10.85
C ARG A 372 -14.16 -15.22 -12.05
N GLY A 373 -14.24 -13.91 -11.80
CA GLY A 373 -14.57 -12.94 -12.83
C GLY A 373 -13.38 -12.36 -13.59
N ALA A 374 -12.15 -12.68 -13.18
CA ALA A 374 -10.95 -12.24 -13.90
C ALA A 374 -10.86 -12.90 -15.28
N GLU A 375 -9.99 -12.37 -16.15
CA GLU A 375 -9.82 -12.84 -17.54
C GLU A 375 -9.52 -14.34 -17.65
N ASP A 376 -8.77 -14.89 -16.69
CA ASP A 376 -8.35 -16.28 -16.58
C ASP A 376 -9.21 -17.13 -15.63
N GLY A 377 -10.31 -16.55 -15.11
CA GLY A 377 -11.20 -17.19 -14.15
C GLY A 377 -10.72 -17.16 -12.70
N ALA A 378 -9.64 -16.46 -12.37
CA ALA A 378 -9.24 -16.20 -10.99
C ALA A 378 -10.12 -15.12 -10.34
N GLU A 379 -9.83 -14.83 -9.07
CA GLU A 379 -10.50 -13.73 -8.37
C GLU A 379 -10.06 -12.37 -8.90
N MET A 380 -10.98 -11.41 -8.91
CA MET A 380 -10.64 -10.02 -9.20
C MET A 380 -9.98 -9.36 -7.97
N GLY A 381 -9.12 -8.37 -8.19
CA GLY A 381 -8.54 -7.52 -7.16
C GLY A 381 -7.09 -7.84 -6.83
N ALA A 382 -6.61 -7.30 -5.71
CA ALA A 382 -5.21 -7.37 -5.28
C ALA A 382 -4.69 -8.80 -5.10
N PHE A 383 -5.56 -9.74 -4.68
CA PHE A 383 -5.19 -11.11 -4.37
C PHE A 383 -5.39 -12.10 -5.51
N HIS A 384 -5.60 -11.60 -6.73
CA HIS A 384 -5.77 -12.40 -7.93
C HIS A 384 -4.75 -13.54 -8.07
N ASP A 385 -3.46 -13.24 -7.83
CA ASP A 385 -2.36 -14.18 -8.01
C ASP A 385 -2.27 -15.27 -6.91
N LEU A 386 -3.15 -15.26 -5.91
CA LEU A 386 -3.31 -16.39 -5.01
C LEU A 386 -4.00 -17.57 -5.69
N TYR A 387 -4.71 -17.33 -6.80
CA TYR A 387 -5.49 -18.31 -7.56
C TYR A 387 -6.39 -19.16 -6.65
N GLN A 388 -7.02 -18.54 -5.65
CA GLN A 388 -7.84 -19.24 -4.64
C GLN A 388 -8.92 -20.13 -5.25
N PRO A 389 -9.71 -19.68 -6.26
CA PRO A 389 -10.72 -20.54 -6.89
C PRO A 389 -10.11 -21.79 -7.54
N GLN A 390 -8.97 -21.65 -8.24
CA GLN A 390 -8.30 -22.75 -8.91
C GLN A 390 -7.68 -23.73 -7.90
N ARG A 391 -7.12 -23.23 -6.80
CA ARG A 391 -6.62 -24.05 -5.69
C ARG A 391 -7.75 -24.83 -5.03
N GLU A 392 -8.89 -24.18 -4.81
CA GLU A 392 -10.10 -24.83 -4.27
C GLU A 392 -10.61 -25.94 -5.20
N ASP A 393 -10.72 -25.67 -6.51
CA ASP A 393 -11.14 -26.67 -7.50
C ASP A 393 -10.18 -27.86 -7.55
N SER A 394 -8.87 -27.58 -7.55
CA SER A 394 -7.84 -28.62 -7.53
C SER A 394 -7.93 -29.48 -6.28
N LEU A 395 -8.17 -28.88 -5.11
CA LEU A 395 -8.36 -29.60 -3.86
C LEU A 395 -9.64 -30.45 -3.90
N ARG A 396 -10.78 -29.89 -4.34
CA ARG A 396 -12.05 -30.61 -4.47
C ARG A 396 -11.92 -31.81 -5.42
N ALA A 397 -11.25 -31.64 -6.56
CA ALA A 397 -11.00 -32.72 -7.50
C ALA A 397 -10.20 -33.87 -6.86
N ARG A 398 -9.15 -33.55 -6.09
CA ARG A 398 -8.36 -34.56 -5.37
C ARG A 398 -9.15 -35.23 -4.25
N LEU A 399 -9.95 -34.50 -3.50
CA LEU A 399 -10.81 -35.09 -2.47
C LEU A 399 -11.83 -36.05 -3.09
N ALA A 400 -12.44 -35.71 -4.23
CA ALA A 400 -13.36 -36.60 -4.93
C ALA A 400 -12.68 -37.88 -5.46
N GLU A 401 -11.41 -37.80 -5.87
CA GLU A 401 -10.65 -38.94 -6.37
C GLU A 401 -10.15 -39.87 -5.25
N TYR A 402 -9.72 -39.30 -4.11
CA TYR A 402 -9.00 -40.03 -3.06
C TYR A 402 -9.77 -40.20 -1.74
N ALA A 403 -11.01 -39.72 -1.63
CA ALA A 403 -11.83 -39.96 -0.44
C ALA A 403 -12.09 -41.47 -0.25
N PRO A 404 -11.85 -42.02 0.95
CA PRO A 404 -12.19 -43.40 1.26
C PRO A 404 -13.68 -43.72 1.01
N ALA A 405 -13.95 -44.95 0.58
CA ALA A 405 -15.33 -45.41 0.39
C ALA A 405 -16.13 -45.29 1.69
N GLY A 406 -17.32 -44.68 1.60
CA GLY A 406 -18.21 -44.48 2.75
C GLY A 406 -17.90 -43.22 3.57
N THR A 407 -17.05 -42.32 3.09
CA THR A 407 -16.78 -41.02 3.71
C THR A 407 -17.19 -39.86 2.80
N ASP A 408 -17.75 -38.80 3.39
CA ASP A 408 -17.96 -37.52 2.72
C ASP A 408 -16.84 -36.54 3.09
N ALA A 409 -16.19 -35.95 2.08
CA ALA A 409 -15.15 -34.95 2.27
C ALA A 409 -15.67 -33.56 1.90
N GLY A 410 -15.35 -32.55 2.73
CA GLY A 410 -15.71 -31.15 2.51
C GLY A 410 -14.51 -30.24 2.74
N VAL A 411 -14.50 -29.10 2.03
CA VAL A 411 -13.52 -28.03 2.23
C VAL A 411 -14.14 -26.99 3.16
N ILE A 412 -13.46 -26.69 4.27
CA ILE A 412 -13.83 -25.65 5.22
C ILE A 412 -12.74 -24.57 5.15
N ALA A 413 -13.11 -23.38 4.69
CA ALA A 413 -12.21 -22.23 4.75
C ALA A 413 -12.11 -21.77 6.22
N VAL A 414 -10.88 -21.62 6.71
CA VAL A 414 -10.60 -21.00 8.00
C VAL A 414 -10.03 -19.63 7.70
N THR A 415 -10.71 -18.60 8.17
CA THR A 415 -10.32 -17.18 8.04
C THR A 415 -10.10 -16.58 9.41
#